data_AF-A0A924MJC7-F1
#
_entry.id   AF-A0A924MJC7-F1
#
_cell.length_a   1.000
_cell.length_b   1.000
_cell.length_c   1.000
_cell.angle_alpha   90.00
_cell.angle_beta   90.00
_cell.angle_gamma   90.00
#
_symmetry.space_group_name_H-M   'P 1'
#
loop_
_entity.id
_entity.type
_entity.pdbx_description
1 polymer ?
#
loop_
_entity_poly.entity_id
_entity_poly.type
_entity_poly.pdbx_seq_one_letter_code
_entity_poly.pdbx_strand_id
1 'polypeptide(L)' 'MADIKKVWNNADYVGNDRYVFNIKGNAIRLVAMVFFDKRTLYIRFIGTHSEYNKIDCSTI' A
#
# COMPACT_ATOMS: atom_id res chain seq x y z
N MET A 1 14.42 2.37 0.29
CA MET A 1 13.33 3.00 1.07
C MET A 1 13.11 4.49 0.76
N ALA A 2 14.10 5.24 0.26
CA ALA A 2 14.00 6.69 0.10
C ALA A 2 13.14 7.16 -1.10
N ASP A 3 13.02 6.37 -2.18
CA ASP A 3 12.38 6.85 -3.41
C ASP A 3 10.85 6.80 -3.37
N ILE A 4 10.24 5.78 -2.76
CA ILE A 4 8.77 5.72 -2.61
C ILE A 4 8.25 6.84 -1.72
N LYS A 5 8.90 7.11 -0.59
CA LYS A 5 8.47 8.20 0.32
C LYS A 5 8.62 9.59 -0.31
N LYS A 6 9.57 9.78 -1.24
CA LYS A 6 9.71 11.04 -1.99
C LYS A 6 8.58 11.30 -2.99
N VAL A 7 8.01 10.25 -3.57
CA VAL A 7 6.91 10.36 -4.54
C VAL A 7 5.54 10.30 -3.85
N TRP A 8 5.41 9.50 -2.80
CA TRP A 8 4.23 9.42 -1.95
C TRP A 8 4.62 9.54 -0.48
N ASN A 9 4.50 10.76 0.04
CA ASN A 9 4.76 11.06 1.45
C ASN A 9 3.86 10.27 2.42
N ASN A 10 2.70 9.80 1.94
CA ASN A 10 1.71 9.03 2.70
C ASN A 10 1.78 7.52 2.45
N ALA A 11 2.89 7.01 1.90
CA ALA A 11 3.08 5.58 1.72
C ALA A 11 3.60 4.95 3.02
N ASP A 12 2.81 4.04 3.58
CA ASP A 12 3.16 3.28 4.79
C ASP A 12 3.66 1.89 4.42
N TYR A 13 4.79 1.49 5.01
CA TYR A 13 5.31 0.13 4.86
C TYR A 13 4.73 -0.76 5.94
N VAL A 14 4.04 -1.82 5.55
CA VAL A 14 3.34 -2.75 6.45
C VAL A 14 4.08 -4.08 6.63
N GLY A 15 5.26 -4.23 6.02
CA GLY A 15 6.06 -5.46 6.10
C GLY A 15 5.75 -6.45 4.98
N ASN A 16 6.65 -7.41 4.77
CA ASN A 16 6.55 -8.44 3.73
C ASN A 16 6.35 -7.83 2.32
N ASP A 17 7.19 -6.85 1.97
CA ASP A 17 7.18 -6.10 0.70
C ASP A 17 5.86 -5.41 0.33
N ARG A 18 4.95 -5.26 1.30
CA ARG A 18 3.66 -4.58 1.13
C ARG A 18 3.74 -3.12 1.57
N TYR A 19 3.09 -2.29 0.76
CA TYR A 19 2.98 -0.86 0.91
C TYR A 19 1.50 -0.46 0.85
N VAL A 20 1.11 0.44 1.74
CA VAL A 20 -0.23 1.04 1.78
C VAL A 20 -0.15 2.47 1.29
N PHE A 21 -1.00 2.80 0.32
CA PHE A 21 -1.10 4.14 -0.23
C PHE A 21 -2.46 4.74 0.09
N ASN A 22 -2.45 5.97 0.56
CA ASN A 22 -3.65 6.74 0.83
C ASN A 22 -4.08 7.50 -0.44
N ILE A 23 -5.30 7.23 -0.91
CA ILE A 23 -5.85 7.82 -2.13
C ILE A 23 -7.03 8.73 -1.77
N LYS A 24 -7.18 9.85 -2.51
CA LYS A 24 -8.29 10.81 -2.38
C LYS A 24 -8.44 11.35 -0.95
N GLY A 25 -7.38 11.97 -0.41
CA GLY A 25 -7.42 12.58 0.93
C GLY A 25 -7.74 11.58 2.05
N ASN A 26 -7.11 10.41 2.01
CA ASN A 26 -7.30 9.29 2.95
C ASN A 26 -8.64 8.53 2.86
N ALA A 27 -9.51 8.81 1.87
CA ALA A 27 -10.77 8.09 1.71
C ALA A 27 -10.59 6.61 1.34
N ILE A 28 -9.53 6.29 0.60
CA ILE A 28 -9.26 4.97 0.06
C ILE A 28 -7.85 4.51 0.49
N ARG A 29 -7.70 3.22 0.72
CA ARG A 29 -6.43 2.51 0.95
C ARG A 29 -6.17 1.57 -0.22
N LEU A 30 -4.98 1.69 -0.81
CA LEU A 30 -4.46 0.75 -1.80
C LEU A 30 -3.33 -0.03 -1.15
N VAL A 31 -3.48 -1.35 -1.04
CA VAL A 31 -2.40 -2.24 -0.59
C VAL A 31 -1.78 -2.87 -1.81
N ALA A 32 -0.47 -2.66 -1.97
CA ALA A 32 0.27 -3.26 -3.07
C ALA A 32 1.60 -3.82 -2.61
N MET A 33 2.00 -4.92 -3.24
CA MET A 33 3.33 -5.49 -3.09
C MET A 33 4.23 -4.93 -4.20
N VAL A 34 5.36 -4.34 -3.83
CA VAL A 34 6.26 -3.67 -4.78
C VAL A 34 7.54 -4.47 -4.90
N PHE A 35 7.81 -5.00 -6.10
CA PHE A 35 9.06 -5.68 -6.42
C PHE A 35 9.94 -4.73 -7.24
N PHE A 36 10.87 -4.04 -6.57
CA PHE A 36 11.75 -3.06 -7.23
C PHE A 36 12.66 -3.70 -8.28
N ASP A 37 13.21 -4.89 -7.99
CA ASP A 37 14.11 -5.60 -8.91
C ASP A 37 13.41 -5.95 -10.22
N LYS A 38 12.13 -6.36 -10.11
CA LYS A 38 11.28 -6.71 -11.26
C LYS A 38 10.52 -5.51 -11.82
N ARG A 39 10.67 -4.32 -11.21
CA ARG A 39 9.89 -3.10 -11.51
C ARG A 39 8.38 -3.36 -11.66
N THR A 40 7.86 -4.26 -10.82
CA THR A 40 6.47 -4.75 -10.91
C THR A 40 5.71 -4.42 -9.64
N LEU A 41 4.46 -4.01 -9.78
CA LEU A 41 3.55 -3.72 -8.68
C LEU A 41 2.33 -4.64 -8.75
N TYR A 42 2.05 -5.35 -7.65
CA TYR A 42 0.87 -6.19 -7.51
C TYR A 42 -0.12 -5.56 -6.55
N ILE A 43 -1.29 -5.21 -7.04
CA ILE A 43 -2.39 -4.71 -6.21
C ILE A 43 -3.01 -5.90 -5.48
N ARG A 44 -2.98 -5.87 -4.15
CA ARG A 44 -3.60 -6.89 -3.29
C ARG A 44 -4.98 -6.46 -2.83
N PHE A 45 -5.19 -5.17 -2.64
CA PHE A 45 -6.46 -4.62 -2.16
C PHE A 45 -6.66 -3.16 -2.56
N ILE A 46 -7.90 -2.79 -2.85
CA ILE A 46 -8.36 -1.40 -2.98
C ILE A 46 -9.70 -1.29 -2.26
N GLY A 47 -9.82 -0.34 -1.33
CA GLY A 47 -11.09 -0.12 -0.64
C GLY A 47 -11.05 1.08 0.31
N THR A 48 -12.19 1.37 0.93
CA THR A 48 -12.34 2.41 1.94
C THR A 48 -11.54 2.08 3.21
N HIS A 49 -11.33 3.08 4.07
CA HIS A 49 -10.69 2.85 5.37
C HIS A 49 -11.46 1.82 6.23
N SER A 50 -12.80 1.82 6.14
CA SER A 50 -13.64 0.87 6.87
C SER A 50 -13.51 -0.58 6.36
N GLU A 51 -13.29 -0.77 5.06
CA GLU A 51 -13.02 -2.09 4.48
C GLU A 51 -11.60 -2.53 4.79
N TYR A 52 -10.64 -1.61 4.72
CA TYR A 52 -9.26 -1.83 5.11
C TYR A 52 -9.11 -2.30 6.56
N ASN A 53 -9.88 -1.73 7.50
CA ASN A 53 -9.83 -2.15 8.90
C ASN A 53 -10.39 -3.56 9.15
N LYS A 54 -11.07 -4.17 8.18
CA LYS A 54 -11.61 -5.53 8.27
C LYS A 54 -10.68 -6.59 7.68
N ILE A 55 -9.64 -6.18 6.97
CA ILE A 55 -8.67 -7.09 6.36
C ILE A 55 -7.38 -7.09 7.18
N ASP A 56 -6.78 -8.27 7.32
CA ASP A 56 -5.43 -8.38 7.86
C ASP A 56 -4.42 -8.18 6.73
N CYS A 57 -3.75 -7.03 6.74
CA CYS A 57 -2.75 -6.67 5.74
C CYS A 57 -1.52 -7.59 5.76
N SER A 58 -1.31 -8.35 6.83
CA SER A 58 -0.25 -9.35 6.92
C SER A 58 -0.60 -10.66 6.20
N THR A 59 -1.87 -10.92 5.88
CA THR A 59 -2.31 -12.19 5.27
C THR A 59 -2.79 -12.07 3.83
N ILE A 60 -3.03 -10.85 3.33
CA ILE A 60 -3.57 -10.60 1.97
C ILE A 60 -2.53 -10.36 0.89
#